data_AF-A0A8S3SJ25-F1
#
_entry.id   AF-A0A8S3SJ25-F1
#
_cell.length_a   1.000
_cell.length_b   1.000
_cell.length_c   1.000
_cell.angle_alpha   90.00
_cell.angle_beta   90.00
_cell.angle_gamma   90.00
#
_symmetry.space_group_name_H-M   'P 1'
#
loop_
_entity.id
_entity.type
_entity.pdbx_description
1 polymer ?
#
loop_
_entity_poly.entity_id
_entity_poly.type
_entity_poly.pdbx_seq_one_letter_code
_entity_poly.pdbx_strand_id
1 'polypeptide(L)'
;MYDKLQKDGTKEDFGNVLKSKVIKYDIHNGEIEVDLYLPANVHTLSSLKDIPVRQYIPDMSFQTPNTNFIGSIEDYIPHMTWTASAKVHGRHFTTFDGQEYDFNGRCSYVLARDYVDGNFSIIMNYLGTQKKKLILTSHQQNVQLSPNGKVSVDGVVMDLPYRSSEFEVFSDDGYVIIEGRGFQVKSDPTVNMVDIYLSKWYFGKTRGLLGTLNHELYDDMIMPNKQITSDASALGYAWQVQDRC
;
A
#
# COMPACT_ATOMS: atom_id res chain seq x y z
N MET A 1 3.23 25.96 -40.39
CA MET A 1 2.97 27.40 -40.15
C MET A 1 2.36 27.48 -38.76
N TYR A 2 3.22 27.36 -37.73
CA TYR A 2 2.83 27.50 -36.33
C TYR A 2 2.94 28.98 -36.03
N ASP A 3 1.78 29.62 -35.89
CA ASP A 3 1.68 31.05 -35.80
C ASP A 3 2.00 31.53 -34.38
N LYS A 4 2.72 32.65 -34.36
CA LYS A 4 3.19 33.35 -33.17
C LYS A 4 2.01 33.87 -32.36
N LEU A 5 2.01 33.62 -31.06
CA LEU A 5 1.43 34.55 -30.10
C LEU A 5 2.47 34.84 -29.02
N GLN A 6 3.09 36.00 -29.16
CA GLN A 6 3.71 36.73 -28.08
C GLN A 6 3.08 38.13 -28.04
N LYS A 7 2.97 38.65 -26.81
CA LYS A 7 2.60 40.00 -26.34
C LYS A 7 1.15 40.13 -25.86
N ASP A 8 0.88 40.62 -24.65
CA ASP A 8 1.62 41.60 -23.86
C ASP A 8 1.44 41.44 -22.33
N GLY A 9 2.38 42.03 -21.57
CA GLY A 9 2.72 41.82 -20.15
C GLY A 9 1.59 41.83 -19.11
N THR A 10 1.78 41.25 -17.92
CA THR A 10 2.89 41.51 -16.99
C THR A 10 3.00 40.43 -15.90
N LYS A 11 4.24 40.22 -15.43
CA LYS A 11 4.73 39.29 -14.40
C LYS A 11 4.96 37.84 -14.84
N GLU A 12 5.93 37.71 -15.72
CA GLU A 12 6.99 36.72 -15.52
C GLU A 12 7.43 36.74 -14.06
N ASP A 13 7.05 35.73 -13.28
CA ASP A 13 7.96 35.09 -12.32
C ASP A 13 7.51 33.66 -11.99
N PHE A 14 7.42 32.81 -13.02
CA PHE A 14 7.33 31.35 -12.86
C PHE A 14 8.71 30.71 -12.67
N GLY A 15 9.71 31.49 -12.25
CA GLY A 15 11.11 31.18 -12.48
C GLY A 15 12.02 31.40 -11.28
N ASN A 16 11.69 30.86 -10.09
CA ASN A 16 12.72 30.45 -9.11
C ASN A 16 12.23 29.62 -7.83
N VAL A 17 12.33 28.27 -7.81
CA VAL A 17 12.35 27.22 -6.68
C VAL A 17 13.51 27.11 -5.68
N LEU A 18 14.05 28.25 -5.32
CA LEU A 18 15.25 28.59 -6.02
C LEU A 18 15.10 28.16 -7.52
N LYS A 19 14.94 26.89 -8.00
CA LYS A 19 14.48 26.53 -9.37
C LYS A 19 13.48 25.35 -9.52
N SER A 20 12.17 25.58 -9.48
CA SER A 20 11.15 24.58 -9.85
C SER A 20 10.97 24.50 -11.35
N LYS A 21 10.42 23.37 -11.82
CA LYS A 21 10.01 23.19 -13.20
C LYS A 21 8.56 22.72 -13.27
N VAL A 22 7.72 23.39 -14.05
CA VAL A 22 6.42 22.85 -14.43
C VAL A 22 6.66 21.71 -15.42
N ILE A 23 6.27 20.50 -15.04
CA ILE A 23 6.38 19.28 -15.86
C ILE A 23 5.19 19.20 -16.81
N LYS A 24 3.97 19.52 -16.33
CA LYS A 24 2.73 19.46 -17.10
C LYS A 24 1.76 20.55 -16.68
N TYR A 25 1.03 21.12 -17.64
CA TYR A 25 0.00 22.13 -17.41
C TYR A 25 -1.18 21.96 -18.38
N ASP A 26 -2.29 21.43 -17.88
CA ASP A 26 -3.55 21.25 -18.61
C ASP A 26 -4.74 21.61 -17.71
N ILE A 27 -5.22 22.84 -17.85
CA ILE A 27 -6.32 23.39 -17.05
C ILE A 27 -7.66 22.71 -17.39
N HIS A 28 -7.84 22.25 -18.62
CA HIS A 28 -9.12 21.67 -19.07
C HIS A 28 -9.37 20.31 -18.44
N ASN A 29 -8.31 19.53 -18.24
CA ASN A 29 -8.36 18.24 -17.56
C ASN A 29 -8.03 18.34 -16.06
N GLY A 30 -7.71 19.54 -15.57
CA GLY A 30 -7.39 19.78 -14.15
C GLY A 30 -6.03 19.23 -13.72
N GLU A 31 -5.07 19.14 -14.64
CA GLU A 31 -3.78 18.50 -14.41
C GLU A 31 -2.64 19.52 -14.38
N ILE A 32 -1.94 19.60 -13.26
CA ILE A 32 -0.74 20.43 -13.09
C ILE A 32 0.30 19.58 -12.37
N GLU A 33 1.47 19.41 -12.99
CA GLU A 33 2.59 18.65 -12.43
C GLU A 33 3.80 19.58 -12.32
N VAL A 34 4.43 19.64 -11.14
CA VAL A 34 5.56 20.55 -10.86
C VAL A 34 6.65 19.80 -10.10
N ASP A 35 7.88 19.93 -10.57
CA ASP A 35 9.10 19.53 -9.88
C ASP A 35 9.59 20.70 -9.01
N LEU A 36 9.67 20.52 -7.69
CA LEU A 36 10.00 21.58 -6.73
C LEU A 36 11.36 21.33 -6.08
N TYR A 37 12.34 22.19 -6.36
CA TYR A 37 13.62 22.21 -5.62
C TYR A 37 13.45 22.92 -4.27
N LEU A 38 13.96 22.32 -3.20
CA LEU A 38 13.99 22.93 -1.86
C LEU A 38 15.40 23.49 -1.58
N PRO A 39 15.58 24.82 -1.41
CA PRO A 39 16.88 25.43 -1.14
C PRO A 39 17.24 25.35 0.36
N ALA A 40 17.20 24.14 0.93
CA ALA A 40 17.54 23.88 2.33
C ALA A 40 18.70 22.87 2.43
N ASN A 41 19.68 23.16 3.29
CA ASN A 41 20.71 22.18 3.64
C ASN A 41 20.14 21.19 4.65
N VAL A 42 19.88 19.96 4.18
CA VAL A 42 19.35 18.89 5.01
C VAL A 42 20.49 17.98 5.42
N HIS A 43 20.94 18.11 6.67
CA HIS A 43 22.03 17.27 7.19
C HIS A 43 21.54 15.89 7.65
N THR A 44 20.25 15.77 8.00
CA THR A 44 19.62 14.50 8.42
C THR A 44 18.15 14.44 7.98
N LEU A 45 17.56 13.26 7.77
CA LEU A 45 16.12 13.17 7.46
C LEU A 45 15.23 13.78 8.55
N SER A 46 15.67 13.79 9.81
CA SER A 46 14.92 14.38 10.93
C SER A 46 14.77 15.89 10.80
N SER A 47 15.75 16.59 10.20
CA SER A 47 15.71 18.04 10.01
C SER A 47 14.79 18.47 8.84
N LEU A 48 14.16 17.53 8.13
CA LEU A 48 13.16 17.85 7.10
C LEU A 48 11.94 18.56 7.69
N LYS A 49 11.51 18.18 8.89
CA LYS A 49 10.34 18.74 9.58
C LYS A 49 10.48 20.23 9.88
N ASP A 50 11.71 20.67 10.12
CA ASP A 50 12.03 22.04 10.47
C ASP A 50 12.17 22.95 9.23
N ILE A 51 12.06 22.41 8.01
CA ILE A 51 12.13 23.20 6.78
C ILE A 51 10.80 23.94 6.62
N PRO A 52 10.80 25.29 6.63
CA PRO A 52 9.56 26.04 6.46
C PRO A 52 9.18 26.06 4.98
N VAL A 53 8.69 24.94 4.44
CA VAL A 53 8.44 24.76 3.00
C VAL A 53 7.58 25.89 2.43
N ARG A 54 6.60 26.39 3.20
CA ARG A 54 5.76 27.54 2.81
C ARG A 54 6.54 28.81 2.46
N GLN A 55 7.70 29.05 3.07
CA GLN A 55 8.49 30.26 2.78
C GLN A 55 9.24 30.16 1.44
N TYR A 56 9.37 28.95 0.89
CA TYR A 56 10.08 28.71 -0.35
C TYR A 56 9.13 28.51 -1.53
N ILE A 57 7.86 28.17 -1.30
CA ILE A 57 6.89 28.07 -2.38
C ILE A 57 6.50 29.49 -2.82
N PRO A 58 6.71 29.89 -4.10
CA PRO A 58 6.26 31.18 -4.59
C PRO A 58 4.75 31.29 -4.39
N ASP A 59 4.23 32.50 -4.14
CA ASP A 59 2.79 32.79 -4.03
C ASP A 59 2.07 32.38 -5.32
N MET A 60 1.78 31.09 -5.46
CA MET A 60 0.98 30.54 -6.53
C MET A 60 -0.46 30.86 -6.19
N SER A 61 -0.87 32.08 -6.56
CA SER A 61 -2.28 32.47 -6.60
C SER A 61 -2.94 31.73 -7.77
N PHE A 62 -3.24 30.46 -7.58
CA PHE A 62 -4.30 29.85 -8.39
C PHE A 62 -5.60 30.53 -7.96
N GLN A 63 -6.34 31.09 -8.90
CA GLN A 63 -7.75 31.45 -8.68
C GLN A 63 -8.55 30.15 -8.56
N THR A 64 -8.29 29.35 -7.53
CA THR A 64 -9.19 28.29 -7.09
C THR A 64 -10.11 28.88 -6.01
N PRO A 65 -11.36 28.42 -5.92
CA PRO A 65 -12.27 28.90 -4.89
C PRO A 65 -11.73 28.50 -3.51
N ASN A 66 -11.17 29.47 -2.78
CA ASN A 66 -10.97 29.49 -1.33
C ASN A 66 -10.55 28.17 -0.64
N THR A 67 -9.50 27.50 -1.13
CA THR A 67 -8.85 26.44 -0.33
C THR A 67 -7.34 26.64 -0.33
N ASN A 68 -6.80 26.99 0.84
CA ASN A 68 -5.36 27.02 1.10
C ASN A 68 -4.85 25.57 1.07
N PHE A 69 -4.43 25.10 -0.10
CA PHE A 69 -4.15 23.68 -0.36
C PHE A 69 -2.78 23.17 0.10
N ILE A 70 -1.95 24.03 0.71
CA ILE A 70 -0.55 23.70 1.00
C ILE A 70 -0.34 23.56 2.50
N GLY A 71 -0.26 22.30 2.96
CA GLY A 71 0.07 21.94 4.34
C GLY A 71 1.52 22.27 4.73
N SER A 72 1.89 21.99 5.98
CA SER A 72 3.29 21.91 6.40
C SER A 72 3.94 20.65 5.80
N ILE A 73 5.28 20.58 5.71
CA ILE A 73 5.94 19.32 5.29
C ILE A 73 5.59 18.17 6.24
N GLU A 74 5.30 18.46 7.51
CA GLU A 74 4.83 17.46 8.48
C GLU A 74 3.48 16.87 8.09
N ASP A 75 2.62 17.62 7.41
CA ASP A 75 1.33 17.13 6.90
C ASP A 75 1.51 16.13 5.75
N TYR A 76 2.68 16.14 5.11
CA TYR A 76 3.09 15.20 4.04
C TYR A 76 4.12 14.16 4.51
N ILE A 77 4.66 14.29 5.73
CA ILE A 77 5.50 13.28 6.36
C ILE A 77 4.56 12.32 7.10
N PRO A 78 4.34 11.10 6.60
CA PRO A 78 3.38 10.19 7.21
C PRO A 78 3.75 9.98 8.69
N HIS A 79 2.79 10.16 9.58
CA HIS A 79 2.95 9.84 11.01
C HIS A 79 3.39 8.38 11.13
N MET A 80 4.67 8.19 11.45
CA MET A 80 5.31 6.89 11.29
C MET A 80 5.04 6.03 12.52
N THR A 81 3.89 5.34 12.54
CA THR A 81 3.74 4.13 13.37
C THR A 81 4.70 3.06 12.86
N TRP A 82 5.22 2.20 13.74
CA TRP A 82 6.16 1.15 13.33
C TRP A 82 5.52 0.01 12.53
N THR A 83 4.19 -0.01 12.50
CA THR A 83 3.37 -1.07 11.92
C THR A 83 2.32 -0.45 10.99
N ALA A 84 2.18 -1.04 9.80
CA ALA A 84 1.08 -0.78 8.87
C ALA A 84 0.07 -1.92 8.94
N SER A 85 -1.20 -1.64 8.63
CA SER A 85 -2.30 -2.60 8.71
C SER A 85 -3.10 -2.64 7.42
N ALA A 86 -3.48 -3.83 6.99
CA ALA A 86 -4.45 -4.08 5.94
C ALA A 86 -5.52 -5.05 6.46
N LYS A 87 -6.72 -4.99 5.87
CA LYS A 87 -7.88 -5.77 6.34
C LYS A 87 -8.60 -6.43 5.18
N VAL A 88 -9.05 -7.66 5.40
CA VAL A 88 -9.99 -8.35 4.53
C VAL A 88 -11.18 -8.82 5.35
N HIS A 89 -12.38 -8.31 5.05
CA HIS A 89 -13.62 -8.72 5.69
C HIS A 89 -14.63 -9.15 4.62
N GLY A 90 -14.90 -10.46 4.53
CA GLY A 90 -15.77 -10.99 3.49
C GLY A 90 -15.22 -10.70 2.08
N ARG A 91 -15.88 -9.82 1.32
CA ARG A 91 -15.41 -9.39 -0.01
C ARG A 91 -14.68 -8.04 0.00
N HIS A 92 -14.67 -7.35 1.13
CA HIS A 92 -14.16 -6.00 1.26
C HIS A 92 -12.68 -6.03 1.65
N PHE A 93 -11.87 -5.28 0.92
CA PHE A 93 -10.43 -5.18 1.09
C PHE A 93 -10.08 -3.74 1.42
N THR A 94 -9.22 -3.57 2.41
CA THR A 94 -8.54 -2.32 2.73
C THR A 94 -7.04 -2.60 2.64
N THR A 95 -6.35 -1.93 1.72
CA THR A 95 -4.89 -2.05 1.52
C THR A 95 -4.10 -1.42 2.66
N PHE A 96 -2.77 -1.55 2.63
CA PHE A 96 -1.91 -0.94 3.63
C PHE A 96 -1.93 0.59 3.62
N ASP A 97 -2.17 1.21 2.46
CA ASP A 97 -2.22 2.66 2.30
C ASP A 97 -3.66 3.20 2.37
N GLY A 98 -4.65 2.33 2.57
CA GLY A 98 -6.04 2.68 2.86
C GLY A 98 -6.98 2.68 1.66
N GLN A 99 -6.53 2.23 0.48
CA GLN A 99 -7.41 2.00 -0.66
C GLN A 99 -8.42 0.89 -0.33
N GLU A 100 -9.70 1.22 -0.49
CA GLU A 100 -10.81 0.28 -0.26
C GLU A 100 -11.41 -0.18 -1.59
N TYR A 101 -11.71 -1.47 -1.69
CA TYR A 101 -12.44 -2.03 -2.83
C TYR A 101 -13.10 -3.37 -2.49
N ASP A 102 -14.09 -3.75 -3.29
CA ASP A 102 -14.76 -5.05 -3.18
C ASP A 102 -14.25 -6.03 -4.24
N PHE A 103 -13.84 -7.23 -3.82
CA PHE A 103 -13.39 -8.29 -4.72
C PHE A 103 -14.00 -9.65 -4.33
N ASN A 104 -14.67 -10.28 -5.30
CA ASN A 104 -15.28 -11.59 -5.15
C ASN A 104 -14.44 -12.67 -5.85
N GLY A 105 -13.32 -13.03 -5.23
CA GLY A 105 -12.47 -14.12 -5.71
C GLY A 105 -13.12 -15.50 -5.64
N ARG A 106 -12.65 -16.43 -6.48
CA ARG A 106 -13.09 -17.85 -6.48
C ARG A 106 -11.93 -18.84 -6.47
N CYS A 107 -10.72 -18.35 -6.22
CA CYS A 107 -9.47 -19.11 -6.37
C CYS A 107 -8.45 -18.80 -5.29
N SER A 108 -7.17 -19.01 -5.56
CA SER A 108 -6.06 -18.60 -4.72
C SER A 108 -5.44 -17.29 -5.23
N TYR A 109 -5.33 -16.30 -4.36
CA TYR A 109 -4.80 -14.97 -4.69
C TYR A 109 -3.72 -14.55 -3.70
N VAL A 110 -2.71 -13.84 -4.20
CA VAL A 110 -1.66 -13.23 -3.37
C VAL A 110 -2.23 -11.99 -2.69
N LEU A 111 -2.39 -12.02 -1.37
CA LEU A 111 -2.79 -10.85 -0.59
C LEU A 111 -1.65 -9.85 -0.47
N ALA A 112 -0.52 -10.32 0.04
CA ALA A 112 0.70 -9.54 0.17
C ALA A 112 1.90 -10.47 0.09
N ARG A 113 2.95 -10.04 -0.59
CA ARG A 113 4.27 -10.67 -0.55
C ARG A 113 5.36 -9.63 -0.53
N ASP A 114 6.47 -9.96 0.10
CA ASP A 114 7.72 -9.25 -0.08
C ASP A 114 8.28 -9.59 -1.47
N TYR A 115 8.15 -8.65 -2.42
CA TYR A 115 8.61 -8.89 -3.81
C TYR A 115 10.10 -8.63 -4.00
N VAL A 116 10.78 -8.07 -2.99
CA VAL A 116 12.19 -7.67 -3.06
C VAL A 116 13.06 -8.77 -2.49
N ASP A 117 12.85 -9.13 -1.22
CA ASP A 117 13.71 -10.07 -0.51
C ASP A 117 13.05 -11.47 -0.35
N GLY A 118 11.76 -11.59 -0.70
CA GLY A 118 11.02 -12.85 -0.64
C GLY A 118 10.80 -13.39 0.78
N ASN A 119 10.87 -12.53 1.80
CA ASN A 119 10.80 -12.98 3.21
C ASN A 119 9.46 -13.61 3.59
N PHE A 120 8.37 -13.20 2.94
CA PHE A 120 7.05 -13.77 3.19
C PHE A 120 6.15 -13.72 1.95
N SER A 121 5.16 -14.61 1.92
CA SER A 121 3.96 -14.46 1.10
C SER A 121 2.72 -14.92 1.85
N ILE A 122 1.65 -14.13 1.77
CA ILE A 122 0.34 -14.39 2.33
C ILE A 122 -0.63 -14.60 1.16
N ILE A 123 -1.20 -15.80 1.09
CA ILE A 123 -2.13 -16.22 0.04
C ILE A 123 -3.47 -16.56 0.68
N MET A 124 -4.55 -16.11 0.04
CA MET A 124 -5.91 -16.48 0.41
C MET A 124 -6.51 -17.38 -0.67
N ASN A 125 -6.93 -18.59 -0.26
CA ASN A 125 -7.60 -19.56 -1.10
C ASN A 125 -9.10 -19.63 -0.77
N TYR A 126 -9.94 -19.34 -1.76
CA TYR A 126 -11.39 -19.41 -1.65
C TYR A 126 -11.87 -20.86 -1.87
N LEU A 127 -12.46 -21.45 -0.84
CA LEU A 127 -13.09 -22.77 -0.85
C LEU A 127 -14.61 -22.62 -0.99
N GLY A 128 -15.04 -21.85 -2.01
CA GLY A 128 -16.42 -21.39 -2.21
C GLY A 128 -16.64 -19.93 -1.78
N THR A 129 -17.90 -19.52 -1.61
CA THR A 129 -18.26 -18.10 -1.37
C THR A 129 -17.95 -17.61 0.04
N GLN A 130 -17.90 -18.50 1.03
CA GLN A 130 -17.74 -18.12 2.44
C GLN A 130 -16.55 -18.75 3.16
N LYS A 131 -15.93 -19.79 2.61
CA LYS A 131 -14.82 -20.49 3.27
C LYS A 131 -13.50 -20.02 2.68
N LYS A 132 -12.59 -19.59 3.55
CA LYS A 132 -11.27 -19.11 3.16
C LYS A 132 -10.19 -19.87 3.91
N LYS A 133 -9.15 -20.27 3.19
CA LYS A 133 -7.94 -20.85 3.76
C LYS A 133 -6.80 -19.86 3.55
N LEU A 134 -6.09 -19.51 4.62
CA LEU A 134 -4.88 -18.71 4.52
C LEU A 134 -3.67 -19.61 4.42
N ILE A 135 -2.72 -19.23 3.58
CA ILE A 135 -1.43 -19.89 3.40
C ILE A 135 -0.37 -18.82 3.58
N LEU A 136 0.45 -18.95 4.61
CA LEU A 136 1.56 -18.07 4.90
C LEU A 136 2.84 -18.84 4.70
N THR A 137 3.78 -18.25 3.97
CA THR A 137 5.04 -18.89 3.62
C THR A 137 6.18 -18.00 4.02
N SER A 138 7.23 -18.60 4.60
CA SER A 138 8.55 -18.02 4.72
C SER A 138 9.50 -18.73 3.75
N HIS A 139 10.80 -18.47 3.85
CA HIS A 139 11.83 -19.18 3.07
C HIS A 139 11.91 -20.68 3.36
N GLN A 140 11.48 -21.12 4.54
CA GLN A 140 11.76 -22.46 5.05
C GLN A 140 10.53 -23.24 5.48
N GLN A 141 9.43 -22.55 5.79
CA GLN A 141 8.22 -23.18 6.31
C GLN A 141 6.96 -22.59 5.68
N ASN A 142 5.89 -23.39 5.67
CA ASN A 142 4.55 -22.94 5.34
C ASN A 142 3.55 -23.24 6.45
N VAL A 143 2.74 -22.25 6.80
CA VAL A 143 1.64 -22.34 7.76
C VAL A 143 0.34 -22.17 7.00
N GLN A 144 -0.64 -23.04 7.28
CA GLN A 144 -1.95 -22.98 6.66
C GLN A 144 -3.02 -22.91 7.75
N LEU A 145 -3.89 -21.90 7.67
CA LEU A 145 -5.07 -21.75 8.52
C LEU A 145 -6.31 -22.14 7.73
N SER A 146 -6.97 -23.20 8.17
CA SER A 146 -8.20 -23.71 7.57
C SER A 146 -9.42 -22.91 8.05
N PRO A 147 -10.54 -22.88 7.27
CA PRO A 147 -11.75 -22.14 7.65
C PRO A 147 -12.36 -22.55 9.00
N ASN A 148 -12.05 -23.74 9.51
CA ASN A 148 -12.51 -24.25 10.80
C ASN A 148 -11.52 -23.95 11.95
N GLY A 149 -10.56 -23.06 11.75
CA GLY A 149 -9.56 -22.68 12.76
C GLY A 149 -8.40 -23.66 12.90
N LYS A 150 -8.37 -24.79 12.18
CA LYS A 150 -7.25 -25.74 12.25
C LYS A 150 -6.01 -25.20 11.57
N VAL A 151 -4.88 -25.26 12.26
CA VAL A 151 -3.57 -24.89 11.77
C VAL A 151 -2.79 -26.13 11.36
N SER A 152 -2.12 -26.06 10.21
CA SER A 152 -1.13 -27.05 9.79
C SER A 152 0.17 -26.36 9.41
N VAL A 153 1.30 -26.94 9.80
CA VAL A 153 2.64 -26.50 9.43
C VAL A 153 3.29 -27.59 8.58
N ASP A 154 3.76 -27.23 7.39
CA ASP A 154 4.38 -28.15 6.43
C ASP A 154 3.52 -29.40 6.14
N GLY A 155 2.19 -29.21 6.12
CA GLY A 155 1.19 -30.25 5.85
C GLY A 155 0.77 -31.08 7.08
N VAL A 156 1.39 -30.87 8.24
CA VAL A 156 1.07 -31.58 9.49
C VAL A 156 0.21 -30.69 10.37
N VAL A 157 -0.94 -31.21 10.84
CA VAL A 157 -1.82 -30.48 11.76
C VAL A 157 -1.13 -30.29 13.11
N MET A 158 -1.17 -29.08 13.64
CA MET A 158 -0.53 -28.72 14.91
C MET A 158 -1.57 -28.32 15.95
N ASP A 159 -1.28 -28.63 17.21
CA ASP A 159 -1.95 -28.00 18.35
C ASP A 159 -1.31 -26.64 18.64
N LEU A 160 -2.09 -25.70 19.18
CA LEU A 160 -1.63 -24.35 19.53
C LEU A 160 -1.38 -24.22 21.04
N PRO A 161 -0.34 -23.47 21.46
CA PRO A 161 0.57 -22.68 20.62
C PRO A 161 1.63 -23.54 19.90
N TYR A 162 2.03 -23.08 18.71
CA TYR A 162 3.15 -23.62 17.94
C TYR A 162 4.23 -22.55 17.79
N ARG A 163 5.50 -22.92 17.90
CA ARG A 163 6.63 -22.00 17.72
C ARG A 163 7.80 -22.68 17.01
N SER A 164 8.40 -21.96 16.07
CA SER A 164 9.62 -22.34 15.36
C SER A 164 10.58 -21.14 15.22
N SER A 165 11.64 -21.29 14.44
CA SER A 165 12.51 -20.16 14.06
C SER A 165 11.85 -19.19 13.07
N GLU A 166 10.80 -19.63 12.38
CA GLU A 166 10.15 -18.87 11.29
C GLU A 166 8.79 -18.32 11.69
N PHE A 167 8.05 -19.05 12.53
CA PHE A 167 6.68 -18.74 12.90
C PHE A 167 6.39 -18.92 14.38
N GLU A 168 5.52 -18.06 14.91
CA GLU A 168 4.81 -18.28 16.18
C GLU A 168 3.31 -18.25 15.89
N VAL A 169 2.58 -19.26 16.35
CA VAL A 169 1.15 -19.40 16.11
C VAL A 169 0.45 -19.68 17.43
N PHE A 170 -0.56 -18.90 17.74
CA PHE A 170 -1.32 -19.04 18.98
C PHE A 170 -2.75 -18.59 18.80
N SER A 171 -3.59 -18.94 19.77
CA SER A 171 -4.96 -18.47 19.84
C SER A 171 -5.12 -17.49 21.00
N ASP A 172 -5.81 -16.40 20.75
CA ASP A 172 -6.12 -15.38 21.75
C ASP A 172 -7.49 -14.77 21.45
N ASP A 173 -8.36 -14.73 22.47
CA ASP A 173 -9.71 -14.16 22.40
C ASP A 173 -10.53 -14.56 21.14
N GLY A 174 -10.48 -15.85 20.76
CA GLY A 174 -11.20 -16.38 19.59
C GLY A 174 -10.49 -16.16 18.24
N TYR A 175 -9.40 -15.42 18.22
CA TYR A 175 -8.55 -15.25 17.04
C TYR A 175 -7.48 -16.34 16.95
N VAL A 176 -7.08 -16.66 15.72
CA VAL A 176 -5.81 -17.34 15.45
C VAL A 176 -4.82 -16.29 14.97
N ILE A 177 -3.70 -16.18 15.67
CA ILE A 177 -2.64 -15.21 15.39
C ILE A 177 -1.42 -15.98 14.88
N ILE A 178 -0.90 -15.57 13.73
CA ILE A 178 0.29 -16.13 13.08
C ILE A 178 1.30 -15.00 12.91
N GLU A 179 2.42 -15.10 13.60
CA GLU A 179 3.53 -14.16 13.55
C GLU A 179 4.70 -14.78 12.80
N GLY A 180 5.39 -13.95 12.01
CA GLY A 180 6.64 -14.30 11.35
C GLY A 180 7.58 -13.10 11.32
N ARG A 181 8.58 -13.14 10.44
CA ARG A 181 9.60 -12.08 10.37
C ARG A 181 9.00 -10.75 9.92
N GLY A 182 8.65 -9.89 10.88
CA GLY A 182 8.13 -8.55 10.63
C GLY A 182 6.71 -8.51 10.06
N PHE A 183 5.94 -9.60 10.19
CA PHE A 183 4.52 -9.61 9.87
C PHE A 183 3.73 -10.36 10.94
N GLN A 184 2.45 -9.99 11.09
CA GLN A 184 1.47 -10.69 11.91
C GLN A 184 0.17 -10.80 11.11
N VAL A 185 -0.48 -11.96 11.15
CA VAL A 185 -1.82 -12.18 10.62
C VAL A 185 -2.72 -12.59 11.76
N LYS A 186 -3.77 -11.79 11.99
CA LYS A 186 -4.81 -12.06 12.98
C LYS A 186 -6.09 -12.40 12.25
N SER A 187 -6.56 -13.64 12.39
CA SER A 187 -7.77 -14.11 11.73
C SER A 187 -8.84 -14.46 12.75
N ASP A 188 -10.06 -13.98 12.50
CA ASP A 188 -11.27 -14.49 13.13
C ASP A 188 -11.97 -15.45 12.15
N PRO A 189 -11.86 -16.78 12.37
CA PRO A 189 -12.48 -17.76 11.49
C PRO A 189 -14.02 -17.72 11.51
N THR A 190 -14.64 -17.13 12.53
CA THR A 190 -16.10 -17.12 12.71
C THR A 190 -16.78 -16.07 11.83
N VAL A 191 -16.14 -14.90 11.64
CA VAL A 191 -16.68 -13.79 10.83
C VAL A 191 -15.91 -13.56 9.52
N ASN A 192 -14.98 -14.45 9.16
CA ASN A 192 -14.15 -14.34 7.95
C ASN A 192 -13.40 -13.00 7.86
N MET A 193 -12.89 -12.53 9.01
CA MET A 193 -12.07 -11.32 9.11
C MET A 193 -10.60 -11.72 9.20
N VAL A 194 -9.76 -11.00 8.46
CA VAL A 194 -8.31 -11.16 8.45
C VAL A 194 -7.68 -9.77 8.53
N ASP A 195 -6.98 -9.51 9.62
CA ASP A 195 -6.12 -8.34 9.78
C ASP A 195 -4.67 -8.75 9.54
N ILE A 196 -3.96 -7.96 8.74
CA ILE A 196 -2.56 -8.19 8.39
C ILE A 196 -1.77 -6.98 8.82
N TYR A 197 -0.74 -7.20 9.62
CA TYR A 197 0.15 -6.19 10.12
C TYR A 197 1.55 -6.42 9.56
N LEU A 198 2.15 -5.38 9.00
CA LEU A 198 3.52 -5.42 8.50
C LEU A 198 4.38 -4.38 9.21
N SER A 199 5.61 -4.75 9.54
CA SER A 199 6.62 -3.79 9.94
C SER A 199 6.94 -2.85 8.78
N LYS A 200 7.16 -1.57 9.08
CA LYS A 200 7.59 -0.59 8.06
C LYS A 200 8.95 -0.89 7.41
N TRP A 201 9.69 -1.91 7.85
CA TRP A 201 10.83 -2.45 7.07
C TRP A 201 10.44 -2.97 5.68
N TYR A 202 9.14 -3.26 5.47
CA TYR A 202 8.58 -3.65 4.18
C TYR A 202 8.03 -2.47 3.36
N PHE A 203 8.29 -1.22 3.76
CA PHE A 203 7.84 -0.02 3.03
C PHE A 203 8.33 -0.04 1.58
N GLY A 204 7.39 0.06 0.62
CA GLY A 204 7.64 -0.02 -0.82
C GLY A 204 8.10 -1.39 -1.34
N LYS A 205 8.07 -2.43 -0.48
CA LYS A 205 8.51 -3.80 -0.79
C LYS A 205 7.37 -4.79 -0.93
N THR A 206 6.12 -4.36 -0.72
CA THR A 206 4.97 -5.26 -0.82
C THR A 206 4.37 -5.22 -2.22
N ARG A 207 3.80 -6.35 -2.65
CA ARG A 207 2.87 -6.43 -3.78
C ARG A 207 1.80 -7.47 -3.52
N GLY A 208 0.67 -7.33 -4.18
CA GLY A 208 -0.48 -8.22 -4.06
C GLY A 208 -1.77 -7.41 -4.03
N LEU A 209 -2.86 -8.05 -3.64
CA LEU A 209 -4.15 -7.38 -3.48
C LEU A 209 -4.14 -6.28 -2.39
N LEU A 210 -3.20 -6.30 -1.45
CA LEU A 210 -3.13 -5.33 -0.36
C LEU A 210 -2.16 -4.17 -0.63
N GLY A 211 -1.70 -4.01 -1.87
CA GLY A 211 -0.98 -2.81 -2.30
C GLY A 211 0.54 -2.82 -2.06
N THR A 212 1.13 -1.64 -2.17
CA THR A 212 2.58 -1.43 -2.26
C THR A 212 3.24 -0.98 -0.95
N LEU A 213 2.43 -0.56 0.04
CA LEU A 213 2.87 -0.07 1.34
C LEU A 213 3.87 1.08 1.16
N ASN A 214 3.52 2.08 0.38
CA ASN A 214 4.37 3.24 0.11
C ASN A 214 3.69 4.59 0.45
N HIS A 215 2.52 4.55 1.08
CA HIS A 215 1.67 5.70 1.37
C HIS A 215 1.10 6.41 0.13
N GLU A 216 1.01 5.73 -1.01
CA GLU A 216 0.40 6.24 -2.24
C GLU A 216 -0.80 5.38 -2.67
N LEU A 217 -2.02 5.84 -2.37
CA LEU A 217 -3.25 5.11 -2.72
C LEU A 217 -3.39 4.89 -4.23
N TYR A 218 -2.84 5.78 -5.06
CA TYR A 218 -2.96 5.68 -6.51
C TYR A 218 -2.37 4.38 -7.07
N ASP A 219 -1.30 3.84 -6.47
CA ASP A 219 -0.61 2.67 -7.00
C ASP A 219 -0.92 1.35 -6.27
N ASP A 220 -1.83 1.38 -5.30
CA ASP A 220 -2.23 0.20 -4.53
C ASP A 220 -2.88 -0.91 -5.38
N MET A 221 -3.49 -0.52 -6.50
CA MET A 221 -4.08 -1.44 -7.47
C MET A 221 -3.12 -1.75 -8.63
N ILE A 222 -1.82 -1.85 -8.34
CA ILE A 222 -0.79 -2.25 -9.31
C ILE A 222 -0.84 -3.76 -9.60
N MET A 223 -0.84 -4.11 -10.88
CA MET A 223 -0.74 -5.49 -11.36
C MET A 223 0.72 -5.94 -11.50
N PRO A 224 1.02 -7.25 -11.64
CA PRO A 224 2.39 -7.74 -11.76
C PRO A 224 3.16 -7.14 -12.95
N ASN A 225 2.45 -6.79 -14.02
CA ASN A 225 3.00 -6.12 -15.22
C ASN A 225 3.29 -4.62 -15.01
N LYS A 226 3.13 -4.10 -13.78
CA LYS A 226 3.32 -2.70 -13.35
C LYS A 226 2.27 -1.71 -13.88
N GLN A 227 1.20 -2.18 -14.49
CA GLN A 227 0.07 -1.32 -14.83
C GLN A 227 -0.84 -1.16 -13.62
N ILE A 228 -1.31 0.07 -13.41
CA ILE A 228 -2.30 0.41 -12.39
C ILE A 228 -3.68 0.28 -13.02
N THR A 229 -4.62 -0.30 -12.29
CA THR A 229 -6.02 -0.44 -12.72
C THR A 229 -6.98 0.13 -11.68
N SER A 230 -8.16 0.57 -12.10
CA SER A 230 -9.27 0.89 -11.20
C SER A 230 -10.29 -0.26 -11.10
N ASP A 231 -10.07 -1.37 -11.82
CA ASP A 231 -10.94 -2.56 -11.81
C ASP A 231 -10.39 -3.62 -10.86
N ALA A 232 -11.10 -3.82 -9.75
CA ALA A 232 -10.77 -4.82 -8.72
C ALA A 232 -10.79 -6.26 -9.26
N SER A 233 -11.61 -6.56 -10.27
CA SER A 233 -11.64 -7.88 -10.91
C SER A 233 -10.39 -8.10 -11.74
N ALA A 234 -9.99 -7.10 -12.53
CA ALA A 234 -8.73 -7.15 -13.29
C ALA A 234 -7.51 -7.32 -12.37
N LEU A 235 -7.47 -6.55 -11.27
CA LEU A 235 -6.45 -6.70 -10.23
C LEU A 235 -6.44 -8.12 -9.65
N GLY A 236 -7.61 -8.63 -9.28
CA GLY A 236 -7.82 -9.99 -8.78
C GLY A 236 -7.26 -11.07 -9.70
N TYR A 237 -7.64 -11.05 -10.97
CA TYR A 237 -7.15 -12.01 -11.96
C TYR A 237 -5.64 -11.93 -12.17
N ALA A 238 -5.07 -10.71 -12.11
CA ALA A 238 -3.64 -10.51 -12.26
C ALA A 238 -2.81 -11.10 -11.10
N TRP A 239 -3.38 -11.19 -9.90
CA TRP A 239 -2.73 -11.72 -8.69
C TRP A 239 -3.11 -13.16 -8.34
N GLN A 240 -3.66 -13.91 -9.30
CA GLN A 240 -4.03 -15.31 -9.15
C GLN A 240 -2.79 -16.23 -9.13
N VAL A 241 -2.78 -17.25 -8.25
CA VAL A 241 -1.61 -18.13 -8.04
C VAL A 241 -1.59 -19.35 -8.99
N GLN A 242 -2.74 -19.76 -9.52
CA GLN A 242 -2.86 -20.89 -10.44
C GLN A 242 -3.71 -20.51 -11.64
N ASP A 243 -3.35 -20.93 -12.86
CA ASP A 243 -4.06 -20.58 -14.09
C ASP A 243 -5.46 -21.21 -14.22
N ARG A 244 -5.87 -22.09 -13.29
CA ARG A 244 -7.16 -22.79 -13.37
C ARG A 244 -7.92 -22.79 -12.06
N CYS A 245 -9.06 -22.12 -12.14
CA CYS A 245 -10.22 -22.14 -11.29
C CYS A 245 -11.41 -22.16 -12.27
#